data_AF-A0A417KWQ7-F1
#
_entry.id   AF-A0A417KWQ7-F1
#
_cell.length_a   1.000
_cell.length_b   1.000
_cell.length_c   1.000
_cell.angle_alpha   90.00
_cell.angle_beta   90.00
_cell.angle_gamma   90.00
#
_symmetry.space_group_name_H-M   'P 1'
#
loop_
_entity.id
_entity.type
_entity.pdbx_description
1 polymer ?
#
loop_
_entity_poly.entity_id
_entity_poly.type
_entity_poly.pdbx_seq_one_letter_code
_entity_poly.pdbx_strand_id
1 'polypeptide(L)'
;MKNWMDLNGDGKIDSTEMMFAEEMLCTSREEHEALFGDAGDFGDDTKEDFEMDAMAAGLDIGELEFMDPDTRAEVLEEAGLDPDDYDFD
;
A
#
# COMPACT_ATOMS: atom_id res chain seq x y z
N MET A 1 -18.55 25.81 5.41
CA MET A 1 -17.74 24.74 4.80
C MET A 1 -16.57 24.53 5.74
N LYS A 2 -16.33 23.31 6.22
CA LYS A 2 -15.13 23.03 7.03
C LYS A 2 -13.93 23.14 6.08
N ASN A 3 -12.88 23.83 6.50
CA ASN A 3 -11.62 23.80 5.77
C ASN A 3 -11.10 22.37 5.88
N TRP A 4 -10.93 21.70 4.73
CA TRP A 4 -10.47 20.32 4.70
C TRP A 4 -9.00 20.17 5.14
N MET A 5 -8.26 21.28 5.12
CA MET A 5 -6.86 21.40 5.55
C MET A 5 -6.71 21.80 7.03
N ASP A 6 -7.79 22.16 7.71
CA ASP A 6 -7.80 22.50 9.14
C ASP A 6 -8.13 21.22 9.92
N LEU A 7 -7.11 20.40 10.13
CA LEU A 7 -7.21 19.06 10.74
C LEU A 7 -7.54 19.16 12.23
N ASN A 8 -7.05 20.19 12.89
CA ASN A 8 -7.24 20.39 14.33
C ASN A 8 -8.46 21.27 14.67
N GLY A 9 -9.05 21.95 13.68
CA GLY A 9 -10.25 22.76 13.83
C GLY A 9 -10.01 24.11 14.51
N ASP A 10 -8.77 24.60 14.56
CA ASP A 10 -8.42 25.91 15.15
C ASP A 10 -8.73 27.07 14.19
N GLY A 11 -9.14 26.77 12.96
CA GLY A 11 -9.49 27.74 11.93
C GLY A 11 -8.29 28.35 11.22
N LYS A 12 -7.08 27.81 11.44
CA LYS A 12 -5.85 28.19 10.75
C LYS A 12 -5.33 26.98 9.96
N ILE A 13 -4.29 27.23 9.18
CA ILE A 13 -3.50 26.18 8.55
C ILE A 13 -2.08 26.39 9.06
N ASP A 14 -1.65 25.52 9.96
CA ASP A 14 -0.29 25.53 10.47
C ASP A 14 0.70 24.83 9.52
N SER A 15 1.99 24.91 9.81
CA SER A 15 3.04 24.32 8.95
C SER A 15 2.90 22.80 8.83
N THR A 16 2.37 22.12 9.85
CA THR A 16 2.14 20.67 9.83
C THR A 16 0.93 20.35 8.97
N GLU A 17 -0.15 21.11 9.09
CA GLU A 17 -1.33 20.98 8.22
C GLU A 17 -1.02 21.27 6.75
N MET A 18 -0.12 22.23 6.48
CA MET A 18 0.35 22.53 5.13
C MET A 18 1.23 21.41 4.56
N MET A 19 2.10 20.83 5.39
CA MET A 19 2.92 19.67 5.01
C MET A 19 2.04 18.48 4.60
N PHE A 20 0.98 18.18 5.36
CA PHE A 20 0.06 17.09 5.07
C PHE A 20 -0.76 17.33 3.78
N ALA A 21 -1.11 18.58 3.52
CA ALA A 21 -1.74 18.95 2.26
C ALA A 21 -0.78 18.83 1.06
N GLU A 22 0.49 19.13 1.26
CA GLU A 22 1.54 19.00 0.24
C GLU A 22 1.82 17.52 -0.07
N GLU A 23 1.86 16.67 0.97
CA GLU A 23 1.93 15.21 0.85
C GLU A 23 0.77 14.66 0.01
N MET A 24 -0.48 15.05 0.33
CA MET A 24 -1.66 14.62 -0.43
C MET A 24 -1.72 15.14 -1.88
N LEU A 25 -0.95 16.17 -2.23
CA LEU A 25 -0.87 16.72 -3.58
C LEU A 25 0.24 16.06 -4.41
N CYS A 26 1.16 15.31 -3.79
CA CYS A 26 2.14 14.52 -4.53
C CYS A 26 1.41 13.44 -5.34
N THR A 27 1.60 13.46 -6.67
CA THR A 27 0.99 12.48 -7.58
C THR A 27 1.96 11.37 -7.99
N SER A 28 3.20 11.41 -7.53
CA SER A 28 4.29 10.56 -8.00
C SER A 28 5.29 10.26 -6.88
N ARG A 29 5.77 9.01 -6.82
CA ARG A 29 6.85 8.57 -5.91
C ARG A 29 8.09 9.45 -5.98
N GLU A 30 8.60 9.75 -7.18
CA GLU A 30 9.83 10.56 -7.35
C GLU A 30 9.71 11.97 -6.75
N GLU A 31 8.52 12.59 -6.84
CA GLU A 31 8.30 13.91 -6.23
C GLU A 31 8.23 13.80 -4.71
N HIS A 32 7.57 12.76 -4.20
CA HIS A 32 7.47 12.51 -2.76
C HIS A 32 8.83 12.19 -2.13
N GLU A 33 9.64 11.33 -2.77
CA GLU A 33 11.01 11.03 -2.34
C GLU A 33 11.91 12.26 -2.36
N ALA A 34 11.77 13.12 -3.37
CA ALA A 34 12.57 14.35 -3.48
C ALA A 34 12.19 15.40 -2.42
N LEU A 35 10.91 15.49 -2.05
CA LEU A 35 10.39 16.49 -1.11
C LEU A 35 10.45 16.03 0.36
N PHE A 36 10.17 14.75 0.61
CA PHE A 36 10.02 14.17 1.95
C PHE A 36 11.09 13.15 2.32
N GLY A 37 11.87 12.66 1.35
CA GLY A 37 12.95 11.69 1.58
C GLY A 37 12.48 10.25 1.78
N ASP A 38 11.21 9.97 1.50
CA ASP A 38 10.55 8.67 1.58
C ASP A 38 9.55 8.51 0.43
N ALA A 39 9.16 7.29 0.08
CA ALA A 39 8.20 7.02 -0.99
C ALA A 39 6.74 7.33 -0.60
N GLY A 40 6.45 7.54 0.69
CA GLY A 40 5.09 7.74 1.18
C GLY A 40 4.20 6.52 0.89
N ASP A 41 2.94 6.76 0.56
CA ASP A 41 1.98 5.72 0.12
C ASP A 41 2.32 5.13 -1.27
N PHE A 42 3.42 5.58 -1.91
CA PHE A 42 3.95 4.98 -3.14
C PHE A 42 5.11 4.01 -2.87
N GLY A 43 5.42 3.72 -1.60
CA GLY A 43 6.39 2.71 -1.21
C GLY A 43 5.95 1.33 -1.68
N ASP A 44 6.75 0.75 -2.57
CA ASP A 44 6.70 -0.66 -2.97
C ASP A 44 7.25 -1.47 -1.78
N ASP A 45 6.45 -1.58 -0.72
CA ASP A 45 6.71 -2.58 0.31
C ASP A 45 6.25 -3.90 -0.31
N THR A 46 7.14 -4.52 -1.08
CA THR A 46 6.91 -5.80 -1.78
C THR A 46 6.09 -6.82 -0.98
N LYS A 47 6.20 -6.83 0.36
CA LYS A 47 5.38 -7.68 1.25
C LYS A 47 3.93 -7.20 1.43
N GLU A 48 3.71 -5.90 1.54
CA GLU A 48 2.36 -5.30 1.57
C GLU A 48 1.69 -5.41 0.20
N ASP A 49 2.45 -5.32 -0.90
CA ASP A 49 1.95 -5.57 -2.25
C ASP A 49 1.47 -7.02 -2.41
N PHE A 50 2.21 -8.02 -1.87
CA PHE A 50 1.76 -9.43 -1.91
C PHE A 50 0.46 -9.67 -1.13
N GLU A 51 0.32 -9.10 0.07
CA GLU A 51 -0.94 -9.20 0.84
C GLU A 51 -2.07 -8.45 0.14
N MET A 52 -1.78 -7.30 -0.46
CA MET A 52 -2.76 -6.51 -1.20
C MET A 52 -3.21 -7.22 -2.49
N ASP A 53 -2.31 -7.85 -3.22
CA ASP A 53 -2.57 -8.64 -4.42
C ASP A 53 -3.39 -9.89 -4.09
N ALA A 54 -3.03 -10.61 -3.02
CA ALA A 54 -3.83 -11.71 -2.52
C ALA A 54 -5.23 -11.24 -2.07
N MET A 55 -5.34 -10.13 -1.33
CA MET A 55 -6.64 -9.56 -0.95
C MET A 55 -7.45 -9.10 -2.16
N ALA A 56 -6.81 -8.53 -3.18
CA ALA A 56 -7.47 -8.12 -4.43
C ALA A 56 -7.97 -9.33 -5.24
N ALA A 57 -7.22 -10.43 -5.21
CA ALA A 57 -7.63 -11.73 -5.72
C ALA A 57 -8.69 -12.43 -4.85
N GLY A 58 -8.95 -11.92 -3.64
CA GLY A 58 -9.86 -12.53 -2.68
C GLY A 58 -9.30 -13.78 -2.00
N LEU A 59 -7.98 -13.92 -1.97
CA LEU A 59 -7.24 -14.97 -1.31
C LEU A 59 -6.83 -14.55 0.10
N ASP A 60 -6.95 -15.48 1.05
CA ASP A 60 -6.47 -15.31 2.41
C ASP A 60 -5.03 -15.87 2.52
N ILE A 61 -4.07 -15.00 2.85
CA ILE A 61 -2.65 -15.38 2.98
C ILE A 61 -2.46 -16.48 4.02
N GLY A 62 -3.20 -16.41 5.14
CA GLY A 62 -3.13 -17.42 6.18
C GLY A 62 -3.59 -18.79 5.67
N GLU A 63 -4.63 -18.85 4.84
CA GLU A 63 -5.04 -20.09 4.17
C GLU A 63 -3.96 -20.59 3.21
N LEU A 64 -3.38 -19.72 2.38
CA LEU A 64 -2.28 -20.07 1.47
C LEU A 64 -1.06 -20.62 2.22
N GLU A 65 -0.72 -20.09 3.40
CA GLU A 65 0.36 -20.60 4.26
C GLU A 65 0.10 -22.04 4.75
N PHE A 66 -1.15 -22.41 4.99
CA PHE A 66 -1.52 -23.76 5.45
C PHE A 66 -1.77 -24.76 4.30
N MET A 67 -1.80 -24.29 3.05
CA MET A 67 -2.00 -25.13 1.87
C MET A 67 -0.72 -25.83 1.41
N ASP A 68 -0.88 -27.01 0.80
CA ASP A 68 0.22 -27.69 0.12
C ASP A 68 0.76 -26.82 -1.04
N PRO A 69 2.08 -26.82 -1.30
CA PRO A 69 2.70 -25.97 -2.32
C PRO A 69 2.07 -26.14 -3.71
N ASP A 70 1.75 -27.37 -4.10
CA ASP A 70 1.11 -27.66 -5.39
C ASP A 70 -0.30 -27.04 -5.49
N THR A 71 -1.07 -27.08 -4.41
CA THR A 71 -2.45 -26.53 -4.38
C THR A 71 -2.42 -25.00 -4.32
N ARG A 72 -1.47 -24.45 -3.56
CA ARG A 72 -1.24 -23.01 -3.48
C ARG A 72 -0.87 -22.42 -4.83
N ALA A 73 0.00 -23.10 -5.57
CA ALA A 73 0.39 -22.67 -6.91
C ALA A 73 -0.80 -22.65 -7.87
N GLU A 74 -1.68 -23.66 -7.85
CA GLU A 74 -2.91 -23.66 -8.66
C GLU A 74 -3.84 -22.47 -8.31
N VAL A 75 -3.99 -22.14 -7.03
CA VAL A 75 -4.86 -21.04 -6.59
C VAL A 75 -4.29 -19.67 -6.97
N LEU A 76 -2.97 -19.50 -6.83
CA LEU A 76 -2.29 -18.27 -7.26
C LEU A 76 -2.38 -18.09 -8.78
N GLU A 77 -2.13 -19.14 -9.56
CA GLU A 77 -2.30 -19.07 -11.02
C GLU A 77 -3.74 -18.75 -11.44
N GLU A 78 -4.75 -19.32 -10.76
CA GLU A 78 -6.17 -19.02 -11.04
C GLU A 78 -6.53 -17.57 -10.67
N ALA A 79 -5.87 -17.00 -9.66
CA ALA A 79 -5.95 -15.58 -9.32
C ALA A 79 -5.15 -14.65 -10.25
N GLY A 80 -4.29 -15.21 -11.12
CA GLY A 80 -3.39 -14.44 -11.98
C GLY A 80 -2.13 -13.92 -11.27
N LEU A 81 -1.77 -14.56 -10.16
CA LEU A 81 -0.59 -14.28 -9.36
C LEU A 81 0.51 -15.30 -9.70
N ASP A 82 1.78 -14.86 -9.65
CA ASP A 82 2.91 -15.74 -9.92
C ASP A 82 3.25 -16.57 -8.67
N PRO A 83 3.13 -17.90 -8.69
CA PRO A 83 3.44 -18.73 -7.53
C PRO A 83 4.91 -18.66 -7.09
N ASP A 84 5.84 -18.28 -7.97
CA ASP A 84 7.26 -18.10 -7.61
C ASP A 84 7.49 -16.84 -6.73
N ASP A 85 6.56 -15.87 -6.73
CA ASP A 85 6.60 -14.71 -5.82
C ASP A 85 6.17 -15.06 -4.38
N TYR A 86 5.56 -16.24 -4.20
CA TYR A 86 5.02 -16.71 -2.92
C TYR A 86 5.89 -17.84 -2.33
N ASP A 87 7.12 -17.50 -1.93
CA ASP A 87 8.03 -18.40 -1.23
C ASP A 87 7.81 -18.34 0.30
N PHE A 88 7.01 -19.27 0.80
CA PHE A 88 6.74 -19.47 2.21
C PHE A 88 7.83 -20.38 2.81
N ASP A 89 9.01 -19.82 3.06
CA ASP A 89 10.18 -20.46 3.71
C ASP A 89 10.02 -20.55 5.25
#